data_AF-A0A7X8UY11-F1
#
_entry.id   AF-A0A7X8UY11-F1
#
_cell.length_a   1.000
_cell.length_b   1.000
_cell.length_c   1.000
_cell.angle_alpha   90.00
_cell.angle_beta   90.00
_cell.angle_gamma   90.00
#
_symmetry.space_group_name_H-M   'P 1'
#
loop_
_entity.id
_entity.type
_entity.pdbx_description
1 polymer ?
#
loop_
_entity_poly.entity_id
_entity_poly.type
_entity_poly.pdbx_seq_one_letter_code
_entity_poly.pdbx_strand_id
1 'polypeptide(L)'
;MFGTKPLTRFVIWCAAGICVLAMTTTAGCVAFHPMTIDEVPFRQRAQTQEQDLVSVTVAVPSSRETKKLFGVNLSRQNIQPVWLEIRNKDTVPYWFFPSHLDPAYYSPNEAAFKHRLPLGGETHQNLTHHFQAVSLDNYIPPGTTNSGFVYCNLDEGIKHVNVTLLGIK
;
A
#
# COMPACT_ATOMS: atom_id res chain seq x y z
N MET A 1 -31.57 -71.46 24.27
CA MET A 1 -30.97 -70.84 25.46
C MET A 1 -30.30 -69.55 25.01
N PHE A 2 -30.75 -68.43 25.56
CA PHE A 2 -30.37 -67.08 25.19
C PHE A 2 -28.88 -66.79 25.48
N GLY A 3 -28.21 -66.07 24.58
CA GLY A 3 -26.83 -65.62 24.76
C GLY A 3 -26.57 -64.35 23.96
N THR A 4 -26.78 -63.21 24.62
CA THR A 4 -26.72 -61.84 24.12
C THR A 4 -25.31 -61.43 23.65
N LYS A 5 -25.18 -60.93 22.42
CA LYS A 5 -24.32 -59.78 22.08
C LYS A 5 -25.29 -58.61 21.82
N PRO A 6 -25.01 -57.30 22.05
CA PRO A 6 -23.70 -56.63 21.96
C PRO A 6 -23.51 -55.38 22.88
N LEU A 7 -22.33 -55.13 23.45
CA LEU A 7 -22.09 -53.85 24.14
C LEU A 7 -20.68 -53.26 24.01
N THR A 8 -19.87 -53.74 23.06
CA THR A 8 -18.48 -53.25 22.85
C THR A 8 -18.26 -52.49 21.55
N ARG A 9 -19.24 -52.40 20.65
CA ARG A 9 -19.09 -51.66 19.37
C ARG A 9 -19.56 -50.21 19.41
N PHE A 10 -20.38 -49.83 20.40
CA PHE A 10 -20.96 -48.48 20.47
C PHE A 10 -20.02 -47.43 21.08
N VAL A 11 -19.11 -47.84 21.98
CA VAL A 11 -18.14 -46.92 22.61
C VAL A 11 -17.04 -46.48 21.65
N ILE A 12 -16.71 -47.33 20.66
CA ILE A 12 -15.62 -47.05 19.70
C ILE A 12 -16.05 -46.01 18.66
N TRP A 13 -17.36 -45.89 18.36
CA TRP A 13 -17.86 -44.89 17.41
C TRP A 13 -18.10 -43.50 18.03
N CYS A 14 -18.26 -43.37 19.35
CA CYS A 14 -18.30 -42.06 20.01
C CYS A 14 -16.90 -41.42 20.15
N ALA A 15 -15.84 -42.22 20.30
CA ALA A 15 -14.48 -41.71 20.42
C ALA A 15 -13.88 -41.26 19.06
N ALA A 16 -14.30 -41.88 17.95
CA ALA A 16 -13.80 -41.54 16.61
C ALA A 16 -14.49 -40.30 15.99
N GLY A 17 -15.74 -40.02 16.38
CA GLY A 17 -16.49 -38.88 15.84
C GLY A 17 -16.17 -37.52 16.49
N ILE A 18 -15.60 -37.52 17.69
CA ILE A 18 -15.27 -36.29 18.44
C ILE A 18 -13.87 -35.76 18.07
N CYS A 19 -12.95 -36.60 17.59
CA CYS A 19 -11.60 -36.16 17.20
C CYS A 19 -11.51 -35.55 15.79
N VAL A 20 -12.52 -35.70 14.92
CA VAL A 20 -12.47 -35.16 13.54
C VAL A 20 -12.95 -33.70 13.48
N LEU A 21 -13.60 -33.19 14.53
CA LEU A 21 -13.97 -31.77 14.67
C LEU A 21 -12.84 -30.89 15.21
N ALA A 22 -11.65 -31.44 15.39
CA ALA A 22 -10.42 -30.71 15.66
C ALA A 22 -9.62 -30.45 14.36
N MET A 23 -10.31 -30.21 13.23
CA MET A 23 -9.70 -29.65 12.02
C MET A 23 -9.28 -28.20 12.29
N THR A 24 -8.15 -28.07 12.99
CA THR A 24 -7.08 -27.08 12.77
C THR A 24 -7.48 -25.89 11.91
N THR A 25 -8.22 -24.95 12.47
CA THR A 25 -8.23 -23.57 11.99
C THR A 25 -6.91 -22.94 12.42
N THR A 26 -5.83 -23.25 11.69
CA THR A 26 -4.69 -22.34 11.70
C THR A 26 -5.19 -21.07 11.02
N ALA A 27 -5.66 -20.14 11.84
CA ALA A 27 -5.85 -18.76 11.42
C ALA A 27 -4.46 -18.25 11.05
N GLY A 28 -4.08 -18.43 9.79
CA GLY A 28 -2.92 -17.77 9.23
C GLY A 28 -3.19 -16.28 9.27
N CYS A 29 -2.77 -15.62 10.35
CA CYS A 29 -2.64 -14.17 10.37
C CYS A 29 -1.64 -13.81 9.28
N VAL A 30 -2.13 -13.48 8.09
CA VAL A 30 -1.34 -12.81 7.07
C VAL A 30 -1.02 -11.44 7.63
N ALA A 31 0.09 -11.34 8.33
CA ALA A 31 0.53 -10.11 8.97
C ALA A 31 1.00 -9.12 7.90
N PHE A 32 0.54 -7.87 8.03
CA PHE A 32 0.92 -6.76 7.17
C PHE A 32 2.41 -6.44 7.34
N HIS A 33 3.21 -6.71 6.31
CA HIS A 33 4.65 -6.48 6.29
C HIS A 33 5.06 -5.81 4.98
N PRO A 34 4.89 -4.47 4.87
CA PRO A 34 5.42 -3.73 3.73
C PRO A 34 6.95 -3.73 3.76
N MET A 35 7.58 -3.78 2.58
CA MET A 35 9.01 -3.52 2.43
C MET A 35 9.27 -2.03 2.49
N THR A 36 10.47 -1.65 2.93
CA THR A 36 10.91 -0.25 2.90
C THR A 36 11.11 0.21 1.44
N ILE A 37 11.04 1.53 1.23
CA ILE A 37 11.18 2.11 -0.12
C ILE A 37 12.55 1.75 -0.72
N ASP A 38 13.60 1.65 0.09
CA ASP A 38 14.98 1.40 -0.36
C ASP A 38 15.22 -0.05 -0.81
N GLU A 39 14.41 -0.99 -0.36
CA GLU A 39 14.51 -2.41 -0.72
C GLU A 39 13.88 -2.72 -2.09
N VAL A 40 13.07 -1.81 -2.63
CA VAL A 40 12.35 -2.01 -3.88
C VAL A 40 12.97 -1.15 -4.99
N PRO A 41 13.53 -1.74 -6.06
CA PRO A 41 14.37 -1.02 -7.03
C PRO A 41 13.59 -0.18 -8.06
N PHE A 42 12.37 0.27 -7.74
CA PHE A 42 11.54 1.01 -8.70
C PHE A 42 12.17 2.35 -9.12
N ARG A 43 12.99 2.97 -8.25
CA ARG A 43 13.71 4.21 -8.54
C ARG A 43 14.82 4.07 -9.59
N GLN A 44 15.22 2.85 -9.96
CA GLN A 44 16.18 2.65 -11.08
C GLN A 44 15.61 3.13 -12.42
N ARG A 45 14.28 3.25 -12.52
CA ARG A 45 13.55 3.76 -13.69
C ARG A 45 13.10 5.21 -13.50
N ALA A 46 13.69 5.93 -12.54
CA ALA A 46 13.30 7.29 -12.25
C ALA A 46 13.72 8.26 -13.37
N GLN A 47 12.94 9.33 -13.52
CA GLN A 47 13.28 10.45 -14.40
C GLN A 47 13.33 11.73 -13.59
N THR A 48 14.34 12.56 -13.87
CA THR A 48 14.53 13.85 -13.18
C THR A 48 14.38 14.99 -14.17
N GLN A 49 13.67 16.02 -13.75
CA GLN A 49 13.64 17.33 -14.40
C GLN A 49 14.07 18.40 -13.40
N GLU A 50 14.79 19.41 -13.87
CA GLU A 50 15.23 20.55 -13.05
C GLU A 50 14.82 21.85 -13.73
N GLN A 51 14.23 22.75 -12.95
CA GLN A 51 13.88 24.10 -13.35
C GLN A 51 14.40 25.07 -12.29
N ASP A 52 15.30 25.96 -12.69
CA ASP A 52 15.99 26.90 -11.80
C ASP A 52 16.64 26.21 -10.59
N LEU A 53 16.13 26.47 -9.38
CA LEU A 53 16.64 25.95 -8.11
C LEU A 53 15.82 24.75 -7.60
N VAL A 54 14.92 24.20 -8.41
CA VAL A 54 14.05 23.09 -8.02
C VAL A 54 14.24 21.92 -8.97
N SER A 55 14.50 20.72 -8.42
CA SER A 55 14.55 19.49 -9.20
C SER A 55 13.53 18.48 -8.70
N VAL A 56 12.79 17.87 -9.63
CA VAL A 56 11.77 16.86 -9.38
C VAL A 56 12.23 15.54 -10.00
N THR A 57 12.32 14.50 -9.19
CA THR A 57 12.55 13.12 -9.61
C THR A 57 11.26 12.33 -9.46
N VAL A 58 10.89 11.57 -10.48
CA VAL A 58 9.64 10.79 -10.54
C VAL A 58 9.97 9.33 -10.79
N ALA A 59 9.31 8.42 -10.09
CA ALA A 59 9.35 6.99 -10.40
C ALA A 59 7.98 6.34 -10.20
N VAL A 60 7.62 5.40 -11.08
CA VAL A 60 6.35 4.66 -10.99
C VAL A 60 6.64 3.18 -10.76
N PRO A 61 6.36 2.64 -9.55
CA PRO A 61 6.50 1.21 -9.29
C PRO A 61 5.50 0.39 -10.11
N SER A 62 5.95 -0.77 -10.58
CA SER A 62 5.08 -1.78 -11.19
C SER A 62 4.10 -2.36 -10.17
N SER A 63 3.01 -3.01 -10.61
CA SER A 63 2.04 -3.64 -9.70
C SER A 63 2.67 -4.63 -8.71
N ARG A 64 3.75 -5.33 -9.12
CA ARG A 64 4.48 -6.25 -8.24
C ARG A 64 5.30 -5.51 -7.18
N GLU A 65 5.96 -4.41 -7.56
CA GLU A 65 6.72 -3.55 -6.65
C GLU A 65 5.78 -2.85 -5.68
N THR A 66 4.67 -2.31 -6.17
CA THR A 66 3.60 -1.70 -5.36
C THR A 66 3.07 -2.68 -4.31
N LYS A 67 2.81 -3.96 -4.67
CA LYS A 67 2.39 -4.96 -3.68
C LYS A 67 3.44 -5.19 -2.58
N LYS A 68 4.73 -5.10 -2.90
CA LYS A 68 5.81 -5.21 -1.89
C LYS A 68 5.85 -3.98 -1.00
N LEU A 69 5.73 -2.79 -1.58
CA LEU A 69 5.77 -1.50 -0.87
C LEU A 69 4.57 -1.29 0.06
N PHE A 70 3.38 -1.76 -0.33
CA PHE A 70 2.14 -1.46 0.38
C PHE A 70 1.46 -2.68 1.00
N GLY A 71 2.00 -3.88 0.84
CA GLY A 71 1.39 -5.14 1.32
C GLY A 71 0.07 -5.54 0.64
N VAL A 72 -0.52 -4.65 -0.16
CA VAL A 72 -1.81 -4.84 -0.85
C VAL A 72 -1.66 -4.52 -2.34
N ASN A 73 -2.54 -5.09 -3.17
CA ASN A 73 -2.49 -4.89 -4.62
C ASN A 73 -3.34 -3.68 -5.03
N LEU A 74 -2.71 -2.49 -5.13
CA LEU A 74 -3.36 -1.23 -5.48
C LEU A 74 -4.02 -1.25 -6.86
N SER A 75 -3.39 -1.94 -7.83
CA SER A 75 -3.94 -2.03 -9.19
C SER A 75 -5.30 -2.72 -9.27
N ARG A 76 -5.66 -3.59 -8.31
CA ARG A 76 -7.01 -4.21 -8.27
C ARG A 76 -8.12 -3.22 -7.92
N GLN A 77 -7.77 -2.04 -7.40
CA GLN A 77 -8.69 -0.95 -7.09
C GLN A 77 -8.49 0.24 -8.03
N ASN A 78 -7.84 0.03 -9.19
CA ASN A 78 -7.49 1.07 -10.16
C ASN A 78 -6.63 2.20 -9.58
N ILE A 79 -5.78 1.88 -8.58
CA ILE A 79 -4.85 2.83 -7.98
C ILE A 79 -3.42 2.51 -8.47
N GLN A 80 -2.71 3.54 -8.90
CA GLN A 80 -1.30 3.48 -9.24
C GLN A 80 -0.55 4.58 -8.46
N PRO A 81 0.29 4.21 -7.49
CA PRO A 81 1.08 5.19 -6.77
C PRO A 81 2.20 5.73 -7.65
N VAL A 82 2.39 7.05 -7.64
CA VAL A 82 3.50 7.76 -8.27
C VAL A 82 4.41 8.28 -7.17
N TRP A 83 5.68 7.88 -7.18
CA TRP A 83 6.67 8.39 -6.24
C TRP A 83 7.31 9.65 -6.80
N LEU A 84 7.46 10.65 -5.95
CA LEU A 84 8.10 11.92 -6.24
C LEU A 84 9.19 12.19 -5.20
N GLU A 85 10.29 12.78 -5.64
CA GLU A 85 11.27 13.45 -4.80
C GLU A 85 11.48 14.86 -5.33
N ILE A 86 11.26 15.85 -4.48
CA ILE A 86 11.31 17.27 -4.80
C ILE A 86 12.40 17.89 -3.96
N ARG A 87 13.49 18.30 -4.62
CA ARG A 87 14.61 18.99 -4.01
C ARG A 87 14.48 20.47 -4.31
N ASN A 88 14.19 21.25 -3.26
CA ASN A 88 14.08 22.70 -3.30
C ASN A 88 15.39 23.31 -2.78
N LYS A 89 16.23 23.84 -3.69
CA LYS A 89 17.44 24.59 -3.34
C LYS A 89 17.20 26.10 -3.26
N ASP A 90 15.96 26.55 -3.42
CA ASP A 90 15.58 27.96 -3.34
C ASP A 90 15.51 28.42 -1.87
N THR A 91 15.41 29.74 -1.68
CA THR A 91 15.19 30.38 -0.37
C THR A 91 13.71 30.55 -0.03
N VAL A 92 12.81 30.24 -0.96
CA VAL A 92 11.34 30.29 -0.78
C VAL A 92 10.73 28.88 -0.76
N PRO A 93 9.61 28.67 -0.04
CA PRO A 93 8.90 27.39 -0.08
C PRO A 93 8.11 27.21 -1.38
N TYR A 94 7.81 25.96 -1.71
CA TYR A 94 6.89 25.60 -2.78
C TYR A 94 5.73 24.76 -2.26
N TRP A 95 4.55 24.95 -2.85
CA TRP A 95 3.40 24.06 -2.68
C TRP A 95 3.23 23.16 -3.90
N PHE A 96 3.16 21.85 -3.65
CA PHE A 96 2.80 20.84 -4.63
C PHE A 96 1.28 20.66 -4.71
N PHE A 97 0.77 20.55 -5.94
CA PHE A 97 -0.64 20.38 -6.23
C PHE A 97 -0.91 19.00 -6.85
N PRO A 98 -1.29 17.98 -6.05
CA PRO A 98 -1.56 16.64 -6.57
C PRO A 98 -2.68 16.60 -7.60
N SER A 99 -3.64 17.53 -7.55
CA SER A 99 -4.72 17.66 -8.54
C SER A 99 -4.25 17.98 -9.95
N HIS A 100 -3.08 18.58 -10.12
CA HIS A 100 -2.49 18.82 -11.45
C HIS A 100 -1.71 17.61 -11.98
N LEU A 101 -1.33 16.69 -11.08
CA LEU A 101 -0.75 15.41 -11.45
C LEU A 101 -1.84 14.43 -11.86
N ASP A 102 -2.90 14.33 -11.06
CA ASP A 102 -4.12 13.59 -11.38
C ASP A 102 -5.34 14.30 -10.75
N PRO A 103 -6.28 14.82 -11.56
CA PRO A 103 -7.47 15.50 -11.06
C PRO A 103 -8.36 14.63 -10.17
N ALA A 104 -8.27 13.30 -10.31
CA ALA A 104 -9.02 12.31 -9.54
C ALA A 104 -8.10 11.45 -8.66
N TYR A 105 -7.02 12.05 -8.14
CA TYR A 105 -6.14 11.39 -7.16
C TYR A 105 -6.89 11.00 -5.87
N TYR A 106 -6.38 9.97 -5.20
CA TYR A 106 -6.90 9.48 -3.94
C TYR A 106 -6.13 10.08 -2.76
N SER A 107 -6.85 10.45 -1.70
CA SER A 107 -6.20 10.72 -0.42
C SER A 107 -5.55 9.44 0.13
N PRO A 108 -4.52 9.53 1.00
CA PRO A 108 -3.90 8.35 1.60
C PRO A 108 -4.91 7.45 2.33
N ASN A 109 -5.87 8.07 3.02
CA ASN A 109 -6.93 7.37 3.74
C ASN A 109 -7.92 6.69 2.80
N GLU A 110 -8.29 7.34 1.70
CA GLU A 110 -9.18 6.74 0.70
C GLU A 110 -8.52 5.56 0.01
N ALA A 111 -7.25 5.72 -0.37
CA ALA A 111 -6.47 4.65 -0.98
C ALA A 111 -6.35 3.44 -0.03
N ALA A 112 -6.05 3.67 1.26
CA ALA A 112 -6.06 2.61 2.27
C ALA A 112 -7.46 1.98 2.46
N PHE A 113 -8.52 2.80 2.47
CA PHE A 113 -9.90 2.34 2.66
C PHE A 113 -10.37 1.38 1.55
N LYS A 114 -9.99 1.63 0.29
CA LYS A 114 -10.30 0.73 -0.84
C LYS A 114 -9.68 -0.67 -0.70
N HIS A 115 -8.70 -0.84 0.19
CA HIS A 115 -8.06 -2.14 0.46
C HIS A 115 -8.41 -2.72 1.83
N ARG A 116 -9.41 -2.15 2.52
CA ARG A 116 -9.88 -2.65 3.80
C ARG A 116 -10.55 -4.03 3.65
N LEU A 117 -10.22 -4.95 4.55
CA LEU A 117 -10.93 -6.21 4.72
C LEU A 117 -12.07 -6.06 5.75
N PRO A 118 -13.24 -6.70 5.57
CA PRO A 118 -14.40 -6.56 6.47
C PRO A 118 -14.14 -6.90 7.94
N LEU A 119 -13.15 -7.74 8.23
CA LEU A 119 -12.73 -8.13 9.60
C LEU A 119 -11.27 -7.75 9.88
N GLY A 120 -10.82 -6.61 9.36
CA GLY A 120 -9.40 -6.21 9.33
C GLY A 120 -8.85 -5.47 10.55
N GLY A 121 -9.67 -5.10 11.54
CA GLY A 121 -9.25 -4.49 12.83
C GLY A 121 -7.96 -3.64 12.78
N GLU A 122 -6.96 -4.04 13.56
CA GLU A 122 -5.63 -3.42 13.67
C GLU A 122 -4.87 -3.38 12.33
N THR A 123 -5.05 -4.39 11.46
CA THR A 123 -4.46 -4.41 10.11
C THR A 123 -4.92 -3.22 9.28
N HIS A 124 -6.15 -2.75 9.45
CA HIS A 124 -6.65 -1.56 8.75
C HIS A 124 -6.00 -0.26 9.26
N GLN A 125 -5.75 -0.15 10.57
CA GLN A 125 -5.08 1.01 11.16
C GLN A 125 -3.62 1.06 10.70
N ASN A 126 -2.92 -0.08 10.72
CA ASN A 126 -1.55 -0.20 10.22
C ASN A 126 -1.45 0.13 8.73
N LEU A 127 -2.42 -0.31 7.93
CA LEU A 127 -2.50 0.03 6.51
C LEU A 127 -2.71 1.54 6.30
N THR A 128 -3.66 2.14 7.00
CA THR A 128 -3.93 3.58 6.90
C THR A 128 -2.72 4.41 7.32
N HIS A 129 -2.09 4.06 8.44
CA HIS A 129 -0.89 4.72 8.93
C HIS A 129 0.27 4.59 7.94
N HIS A 130 0.47 3.40 7.36
CA HIS A 130 1.49 3.19 6.34
C HIS A 130 1.29 4.08 5.12
N PHE A 131 0.06 4.12 4.58
CA PHE A 131 -0.25 4.98 3.42
C PHE A 131 0.01 6.46 3.74
N GLN A 132 -0.36 6.93 4.92
CA GLN A 132 -0.06 8.30 5.35
C GLN A 132 1.44 8.54 5.47
N ALA A 133 2.16 7.64 6.15
CA ALA A 133 3.59 7.80 6.45
C ALA A 133 4.49 7.86 5.21
N VAL A 134 4.09 7.21 4.12
CA VAL A 134 4.87 7.22 2.86
C VAL A 134 4.34 8.22 1.83
N SER A 135 3.31 9.01 2.17
CA SER A 135 2.75 10.01 1.26
C SER A 135 3.67 11.21 1.12
N LEU A 136 3.69 11.82 -0.07
CA LEU A 136 4.39 13.08 -0.26
C LEU A 136 3.64 14.20 0.49
N ASP A 137 4.38 15.02 1.23
CA ASP A 137 3.81 16.23 1.82
C ASP A 137 3.70 17.34 0.76
N ASN A 138 2.59 18.08 0.77
CA ASN A 138 2.35 19.11 -0.25
C ASN A 138 3.21 20.36 -0.02
N TYR A 139 3.72 20.57 1.19
CA TYR A 139 4.59 21.68 1.51
C TYR A 139 6.06 21.29 1.36
N ILE A 140 6.80 22.05 0.55
CA ILE A 140 8.22 21.83 0.29
C ILE A 140 9.02 23.01 0.87
N PRO A 141 9.64 22.85 2.06
CA PRO A 141 10.41 23.93 2.68
C PRO A 141 11.63 24.36 1.84
N PRO A 142 12.13 25.61 2.02
CA PRO A 142 13.39 26.07 1.43
C PRO A 142 14.56 25.17 1.81
N GLY A 143 15.49 24.93 0.88
CA GLY A 143 16.72 24.17 1.13
C GLY A 143 16.54 22.69 1.50
N THR A 144 15.36 22.10 1.28
CA THR A 144 15.06 20.71 1.67
C THR A 144 14.85 19.78 0.48
N THR A 145 14.90 18.48 0.75
CA THR A 145 14.42 17.44 -0.17
C THR A 145 13.26 16.71 0.50
N ASN A 146 12.11 16.67 -0.17
CA ASN A 146 10.92 15.99 0.30
C ASN A 146 10.57 14.87 -0.69
N SER A 147 10.18 13.69 -0.21
CA SER A 147 9.83 12.58 -1.09
C SER A 147 8.68 11.76 -0.52
N GLY A 148 7.90 11.13 -1.42
CA GLY A 148 6.78 10.30 -1.04
C GLY A 148 5.89 9.96 -2.22
N PHE A 149 4.80 9.27 -1.93
CA PHE A 149 3.84 8.81 -2.94
C PHE A 149 2.63 9.74 -3.06
N VAL A 150 2.13 9.84 -4.28
CA VAL A 150 0.81 10.34 -4.64
C VAL A 150 0.00 9.18 -5.20
N TYR A 151 -1.24 8.99 -4.74
CA TYR A 151 -2.07 7.87 -5.16
C TYR A 151 -2.96 8.28 -6.34
N CYS A 152 -2.58 7.87 -7.54
CA CYS A 152 -3.26 8.25 -8.78
C CYS A 152 -4.18 7.14 -9.28
N ASN A 153 -4.99 7.44 -10.27
CA ASN A 153 -5.65 6.43 -11.07
C ASN A 153 -4.61 5.63 -11.88
N LEU A 154 -4.91 4.35 -12.05
CA LEU A 154 -4.12 3.47 -12.88
C LEU A 154 -4.31 3.82 -14.36
N ASP A 155 -3.21 4.15 -15.03
CA ASP A 155 -3.17 4.27 -16.49
C ASP A 155 -2.53 3.01 -17.08
N GLU A 156 -3.16 2.45 -18.11
CA GLU A 156 -2.57 1.34 -18.85
C GLU A 156 -1.48 1.87 -19.81
N GLY A 157 -0.26 1.34 -19.70
CA GLY A 157 0.86 1.73 -20.56
C GLY A 157 1.70 2.87 -19.98
N ILE A 158 1.83 3.97 -20.73
CA ILE A 158 2.71 5.10 -20.37
C ILE A 158 1.99 6.00 -19.36
N LYS A 159 2.59 6.18 -18.18
CA LYS A 159 2.11 7.13 -17.18
C LYS A 159 2.65 8.53 -17.49
N HIS A 160 1.76 9.45 -17.86
CA HIS A 160 2.10 10.86 -17.95
C HIS A 160 2.04 11.48 -16.56
N VAL A 161 3.08 12.23 -16.18
CA VAL A 161 3.18 12.88 -14.87
C VAL A 161 3.43 14.35 -15.08
N ASN A 162 2.46 15.16 -14.67
CA ASN A 162 2.59 16.61 -14.61
C ASN A 162 2.80 17.04 -13.16
N VAL A 163 3.82 17.86 -12.89
CA VAL A 163 4.12 18.33 -11.54
C VAL A 163 4.07 19.84 -11.53
N THR A 164 3.11 20.38 -10.77
CA THR A 164 2.97 21.83 -10.58
C THR A 164 3.43 22.21 -9.18
N LEU A 165 4.38 23.15 -9.12
CA LEU A 165 4.89 23.74 -7.90
C LEU A 165 4.63 25.25 -7.90
N LEU A 166 4.02 25.77 -6.85
CA LEU A 166 3.80 27.20 -6.67
C LEU A 166 4.71 27.74 -5.58
N GLY A 167 5.65 28.62 -5.96
CA GLY A 167 6.45 29.40 -5.03
C GLY A 167 5.86 30.79 -4.85
N ILE A 168 5.86 31.31 -3.62
CA ILE A 168 5.52 32.71 -3.35
C ILE A 168 6.86 33.46 -3.29
N LYS A 169 7.18 34.20 -4.35
CA LYS A 169 8.37 35.05 -4.46
C LYS A 169 8.05 36.50 -4.11
#